data_AF-A0A367LUI8-F1
#
_entry.id   AF-A0A367LUI8-F1
#
_cell.length_a   1.000
_cell.length_b   1.000
_cell.length_c   1.000
_cell.angle_alpha   90.00
_cell.angle_beta   90.00
_cell.angle_gamma   90.00
#
_symmetry.space_group_name_H-M   'P 1'
#
loop_
_entity.id
_entity.type
_entity.pdbx_description
1 polymer ?
#
loop_
_entity_poly.entity_id
_entity_poly.type
_entity_poly.pdbx_seq_one_letter_code
_entity_poly.pdbx_strand_id
1 'polypeptide(L)'
;RGHRPGLGAGLSIGAYPAAVVAGALDFDDALRLVALRGELMQAAWPEGYGMSAILGLEQAQLEALILAVRREHPPLYLANVNAERQLVVAGSEAALAA
;
A
#
# COMPACT_ATOMS: atom_id res chain seq x y z
N ARG A 1 -33.96 -8.55 0.91
CA ARG A 1 -32.86 -8.85 -0.04
C ARG A 1 -32.37 -7.52 -0.60
N GLY A 2 -31.09 -7.21 -0.43
CA GLY A 2 -30.52 -5.90 -0.77
C GLY A 2 -30.06 -5.79 -2.22
N HIS A 3 -29.87 -4.56 -2.68
CA HIS A 3 -29.33 -4.27 -4.00
C HIS A 3 -27.89 -4.79 -4.14
N ARG A 4 -27.56 -5.33 -5.31
CA ARG A 4 -26.16 -5.59 -5.67
C ARG A 4 -25.52 -4.26 -6.14
N PRO A 5 -24.35 -3.88 -5.62
CA PRO A 5 -23.67 -2.68 -6.08
C PRO A 5 -23.25 -2.84 -7.55
N GLY A 6 -23.34 -1.76 -8.33
CA GLY A 6 -22.88 -1.75 -9.72
C GLY A 6 -21.37 -1.61 -9.87
N LEU A 7 -20.68 -1.14 -8.83
CA LEU A 7 -19.24 -0.89 -8.78
C LEU A 7 -18.71 -1.19 -7.38
N GLY A 8 -17.48 -1.67 -7.29
CA GLY A 8 -16.76 -1.89 -6.04
C GLY A 8 -15.27 -1.68 -6.25
N ALA A 9 -14.60 -1.14 -5.22
CA ALA A 9 -13.17 -0.93 -5.21
C ALA A 9 -12.62 -1.34 -3.84
N GLY A 10 -11.38 -1.82 -3.82
CA GLY A 10 -10.69 -2.19 -2.60
C GLY A 10 -9.22 -1.81 -2.68
N LEU A 11 -8.71 -1.20 -1.63
CA LEU A 11 -7.33 -0.73 -1.55
C LEU A 11 -6.44 -1.82 -0.94
N SER A 12 -5.28 -2.06 -1.54
CA SER A 12 -4.29 -3.05 -1.05
C SER A 12 -4.95 -4.42 -0.84
N ILE A 13 -4.95 -4.96 0.38
CA ILE A 13 -5.62 -6.23 0.71
C ILE A 13 -7.13 -6.22 0.41
N GLY A 14 -7.78 -5.05 0.37
CA GLY A 14 -9.19 -4.90 0.02
C GLY A 14 -9.51 -5.27 -1.43
N ALA A 15 -8.53 -5.30 -2.34
CA ALA A 15 -8.76 -5.67 -3.74
C ALA A 15 -9.27 -7.11 -3.90
N TYR A 16 -8.85 -8.03 -3.01
CA TYR A 16 -9.28 -9.43 -3.01
C TYR A 16 -10.77 -9.61 -2.73
N PRO A 17 -11.33 -9.11 -1.60
CA PRO A 17 -12.78 -9.20 -1.37
C PRO A 17 -13.58 -8.41 -2.41
N ALA A 18 -13.06 -7.30 -2.96
CA ALA A 18 -13.71 -6.59 -4.06
C ALA A 18 -13.83 -7.48 -5.32
N ALA A 19 -12.77 -8.20 -5.67
CA ALA A 19 -12.78 -9.16 -6.78
C ALA A 19 -13.74 -10.33 -6.53
N VAL A 20 -13.86 -10.82 -5.29
CA VAL A 20 -14.84 -11.86 -4.91
C VAL A 20 -16.27 -11.36 -5.10
N VAL A 21 -16.58 -10.15 -4.60
CA VAL A 21 -17.92 -9.55 -4.75
C VAL A 21 -18.27 -9.31 -6.23
N ALA A 22 -17.27 -8.96 -7.04
CA ALA A 22 -17.41 -8.81 -8.49
C ALA A 22 -17.50 -10.14 -9.25
N GLY A 23 -17.27 -11.28 -8.61
CA GLY A 23 -17.26 -12.61 -9.24
C GLY A 23 -16.02 -12.89 -10.10
N ALA A 24 -14.94 -12.12 -9.94
CA ALA A 24 -13.68 -12.31 -10.66
C ALA A 24 -12.76 -13.35 -9.98
N LEU A 25 -12.96 -13.60 -8.69
CA LEU A 25 -12.27 -14.64 -7.92
C LEU A 25 -13.28 -15.43 -7.10
N ASP A 26 -13.09 -16.74 -7.03
CA ASP A 26 -13.79 -17.57 -6.05
C ASP A 26 -13.28 -17.26 -4.64
N PHE A 27 -14.17 -17.38 -3.65
CA PHE A 27 -13.85 -17.03 -2.27
C PHE A 27 -12.67 -17.84 -1.72
N ASP A 28 -12.66 -19.16 -1.96
CA ASP A 28 -11.60 -20.04 -1.46
C ASP A 28 -10.22 -19.71 -2.08
N ASP A 29 -10.21 -19.33 -3.36
CA ASP A 29 -8.98 -18.92 -4.05
C ASP A 29 -8.49 -17.56 -3.57
N ALA A 30 -9.41 -16.62 -3.34
CA ALA A 30 -9.06 -15.33 -2.76
C ALA A 30 -8.42 -15.48 -1.37
N LEU A 31 -8.91 -16.41 -0.53
CA LEU A 31 -8.31 -16.70 0.77
C LEU A 31 -6.88 -17.25 0.63
N ARG A 32 -6.67 -18.22 -0.26
CA ARG A 32 -5.34 -18.79 -0.53
C ARG A 32 -4.37 -17.72 -1.04
N LEU A 33 -4.82 -16.85 -1.93
CA LEU A 33 -4.01 -15.76 -2.46
C LEU A 33 -3.66 -14.71 -1.40
N VAL A 34 -4.58 -14.36 -0.50
CA VAL A 34 -4.30 -13.43 0.60
C VAL A 34 -3.27 -14.02 1.56
N ALA A 35 -3.40 -15.30 1.91
CA ALA A 35 -2.42 -15.99 2.77
C ALA A 35 -1.04 -16.01 2.13
N LEU A 36 -0.94 -16.47 0.87
CA LEU A 36 0.31 -16.49 0.11
C LEU A 36 0.93 -15.09 -0.01
N ARG A 37 0.12 -14.05 -0.27
CA ARG A 37 0.59 -12.66 -0.31
C ARG A 37 1.21 -12.25 1.02
N GLY A 38 0.56 -12.57 2.14
CA GLY A 38 1.07 -12.27 3.48
C GLY A 38 2.43 -12.93 3.74
N GLU A 39 2.54 -14.22 3.42
CA GLU A 39 3.78 -14.99 3.55
C GLU A 39 4.92 -14.40 2.71
N LEU A 40 4.65 -14.10 1.44
CA LEU A 40 5.64 -13.52 0.54
C LEU A 40 6.08 -12.12 0.97
N MET A 41 5.14 -11.29 1.45
CA MET A 41 5.45 -9.95 1.96
C MET A 41 6.35 -10.03 3.21
N GLN A 42 6.04 -10.93 4.14
CA GLN A 42 6.84 -11.15 5.35
C GLN A 42 8.24 -11.66 5.02
N ALA A 43 8.36 -12.57 4.04
CA ALA A 43 9.64 -13.15 3.64
C ALA A 43 10.55 -12.18 2.87
N ALA A 44 9.96 -11.26 2.08
CA ALA A 44 10.73 -10.36 1.22
C ALA A 44 11.57 -9.34 1.99
N TRP A 45 11.03 -8.79 3.09
CA TRP A 45 11.67 -7.73 3.88
C TRP A 45 11.37 -7.91 5.37
N PRO A 46 12.03 -8.85 6.06
CA PRO A 46 11.68 -9.23 7.43
C PRO A 46 11.99 -8.14 8.47
N GLU A 47 12.98 -7.28 8.22
CA GLU A 47 13.41 -6.21 9.12
C GLU A 47 14.07 -5.05 8.36
N GLY A 48 14.20 -3.88 9.00
CA GLY A 48 14.92 -2.72 8.45
C GLY A 48 14.11 -1.84 7.50
N TYR A 49 12.80 -2.08 7.39
CA TYR A 49 11.88 -1.35 6.51
C TYR A 49 10.58 -0.99 7.24
N GLY A 50 9.95 0.09 6.80
CA GLY A 50 8.71 0.55 7.42
C GLY A 50 7.86 1.38 6.48
N MET A 51 6.79 1.93 7.06
CA MET A 51 5.90 2.88 6.40
C MET A 51 5.55 4.02 7.36
N SER A 52 5.48 5.24 6.84
CA SER A 52 5.08 6.42 7.60
C SER A 52 3.92 7.14 6.91
N ALA A 53 2.90 7.50 7.68
CA ALA A 53 1.83 8.36 7.21
C ALA A 53 2.26 9.82 7.27
N ILE A 54 2.12 10.53 6.16
CA ILE A 54 2.45 11.94 6.01
C ILE A 54 1.14 12.72 5.86
N LEU A 55 0.92 13.66 6.76
CA LEU A 55 -0.27 14.50 6.78
C LEU A 55 0.09 15.93 6.41
N GLY A 56 -0.75 16.55 5.59
CA GLY A 56 -0.67 17.98 5.30
C GLY A 56 0.23 18.38 4.14
N LEU A 57 1.04 17.48 3.56
CA LEU A 57 1.77 17.77 2.33
C LEU A 57 0.97 17.37 1.10
N GLU A 58 1.08 18.16 0.03
CA GLU A 58 0.62 17.75 -1.29
C GLU A 58 1.60 16.74 -1.91
N GLN A 59 1.10 15.91 -2.84
CA GLN A 59 1.88 14.84 -3.46
C GLN A 59 3.20 15.34 -4.09
N ALA A 60 3.16 16.43 -4.86
CA ALA A 60 4.34 16.96 -5.54
C ALA A 60 5.43 17.42 -4.56
N GLN A 61 5.03 17.99 -3.41
CA GLN A 61 5.96 18.40 -2.36
C GLN A 61 6.63 17.18 -1.72
N LEU A 62 5.85 16.14 -1.42
CA LEU A 62 6.36 14.90 -0.83
C LEU A 62 7.28 14.15 -1.80
N GLU A 63 6.95 14.11 -3.10
CA GLU A 63 7.79 13.46 -4.12
C GLU A 63 9.17 14.13 -4.25
N ALA A 64 9.24 15.46 -4.13
CA ALA A 64 10.51 16.18 -4.12
C ALA A 64 11.36 15.82 -2.88
N LEU A 65 10.73 15.69 -1.70
CA LEU A 65 11.40 15.26 -0.47
C LEU A 65 11.90 13.82 -0.57
N ILE A 66 11.06 12.91 -1.08
CA ILE A 66 11.44 11.51 -1.31
C ILE A 66 12.67 11.44 -2.21
N LEU A 67 12.70 12.20 -3.31
CA LEU A 67 13.85 12.23 -4.22
C LEU A 67 15.11 12.75 -3.52
N ALA A 68 14.98 13.76 -2.66
CA ALA A 68 16.11 14.30 -1.92
C ALA A 68 16.71 13.27 -0.96
N VAL A 69 15.88 12.65 -0.11
CA VAL A 69 16.30 11.65 0.89
C VAL A 69 16.86 10.40 0.22
N ARG A 70 16.20 9.91 -0.84
CA ARG A 70 16.58 8.67 -1.53
C ARG A 70 17.98 8.71 -2.15
N ARG A 71 18.53 9.90 -2.42
CA ARG A 71 19.92 10.05 -2.91
C ARG A 71 20.95 9.57 -1.90
N GLU A 72 20.68 9.76 -0.61
CA GLU A 72 21.60 9.41 0.48
C GLU A 72 21.16 8.12 1.19
N HIS A 73 19.84 7.90 1.28
CA HIS A 73 19.22 6.78 1.98
C HIS A 73 18.22 6.03 1.08
N PRO A 74 18.68 5.24 0.09
CA PRO A 74 17.78 4.36 -0.64
C PRO A 74 17.43 3.10 0.21
N PRO A 75 16.23 2.51 0.05
CA PRO A 75 15.11 2.97 -0.77
C PRO A 75 14.04 3.76 0.03
N LEU A 76 13.31 4.63 -0.67
CA LEU A 76 12.14 5.36 -0.16
C LEU A 76 11.17 5.63 -1.33
N TYR A 77 9.88 5.41 -1.11
CA TYR A 77 8.83 5.49 -2.14
C TYR A 77 7.54 6.07 -1.59
N LEU A 78 6.77 6.74 -2.45
CA LEU A 78 5.37 7.04 -2.20
C LEU A 78 4.57 5.73 -2.34
N ALA A 79 3.99 5.24 -1.25
CA ALA A 79 3.31 3.96 -1.18
C ALA A 79 1.79 4.08 -1.34
N ASN A 80 1.19 5.13 -0.76
CA ASN A 80 -0.25 5.37 -0.88
C ASN A 80 -0.57 6.86 -1.03
N VAL A 81 -1.57 7.13 -1.86
CA VAL A 81 -2.28 8.40 -1.93
C VAL A 81 -3.69 8.15 -1.39
N ASN A 82 -3.89 8.37 -0.09
CA ASN A 82 -5.16 8.07 0.57
C ASN A 82 -6.16 9.24 0.44
N ALA A 83 -5.64 10.47 0.47
CA ALA A 83 -6.36 11.70 0.18
C ALA A 83 -5.37 12.75 -0.33
N GLU A 84 -5.87 13.91 -0.80
CA GLU A 84 -5.06 15.02 -1.33
C GLU A 84 -3.86 15.39 -0.43
N ARG A 85 -4.04 15.27 0.90
CA ARG A 85 -3.02 15.60 1.91
C ARG A 85 -2.83 14.50 2.96
N GLN A 86 -3.19 13.26 2.63
CA GLN A 86 -2.92 12.08 3.44
C GLN A 86 -2.22 11.04 2.57
N LEU A 87 -0.91 10.96 2.73
CA LEU A 87 -0.03 10.14 1.92
C LEU A 87 0.70 9.14 2.81
N VAL A 88 1.21 8.06 2.23
CA VAL A 88 2.06 7.09 2.93
C VAL A 88 3.35 6.93 2.16
N VAL A 89 4.48 6.97 2.87
CA VAL A 89 5.79 6.60 2.33
C VAL A 89 6.21 5.25 2.87
N ALA A 90 6.93 4.47 2.06
CA ALA A 90 7.51 3.19 2.46
C ALA A 90 8.97 3.14 2.04
N GLY A 91 9.84 2.62 2.90
CA GLY A 91 11.28 2.63 2.66
C GLY A 91 12.07 1.96 3.76
N SER A 92 13.39 2.08 3.70
CA SER A 92 14.25 1.66 4.82
C SER A 92 14.03 2.55 6.04
N GLU A 93 14.24 1.99 7.23
CA GLU A 93 14.16 2.75 8.49
C GLU A 93 15.09 3.97 8.48
N ALA A 94 16.28 3.83 7.90
CA ALA A 94 17.22 4.94 7.75
C ALA A 94 16.66 6.08 6.87
N ALA A 95 15.95 5.75 5.79
CA ALA A 95 15.33 6.74 4.93
C ALA A 95 14.10 7.40 5.57
N LEU A 96 13.36 6.66 6.40
CA LEU A 96 12.20 7.19 7.12
C LEU A 96 12.58 8.07 8.31
N ALA A 97 13.79 7.91 8.85
CA ALA A 97 14.32 8.69 9.96
C ALA A 97 15.10 9.94 9.55
N ALA A 98 15.43 10.08 8.26
CA ALA A 98 16.14 11.23 7.68
C ALA A 98 15.19 12.40 7.38
#